data_AF-A0A7C2GGN7-F1
#
_entry.id   AF-A0A7C2GGN7-F1
#
_cell.length_a   1.000
_cell.length_b   1.000
_cell.length_c   1.000
_cell.angle_alpha   90.00
_cell.angle_beta   90.00
_cell.angle_gamma   90.00
#
_symmetry.space_group_name_H-M   'P 1'
#
loop_
_entity.id
_entity.type
_entity.pdbx_description
1 polymer ?
#
loop_
_entity_poly.entity_id
_entity_poly.type
_entity_poly.pdbx_seq_one_letter_code
_entity_poly.pdbx_strand_id
1 'polypeptide(L)' 'MNLSLQKASRIAINALTPNRPHHAQWMITRKCNYRCRGCNVWKEQDKNELTTEEIKRGLDILKEMGIVELV' A
#
# COMPACT_ATOMS: atom_id res chain seq x y z
N MET A 1 -9.48 -0.82 19.96
CA MET A 1 -8.34 -0.13 19.30
C MET A 1 -8.14 1.22 19.99
N ASN A 2 -7.14 1.36 20.86
CA ASN A 2 -6.80 2.66 21.46
C ASN A 2 -5.77 3.36 20.57
N LEU A 3 -6.22 4.28 19.72
CA LEU A 3 -5.34 5.18 18.97
C LEU A 3 -4.93 6.33 19.89
N SER A 4 -3.63 6.58 20.01
CA SER A 4 -3.17 7.78 20.72
C SER A 4 -3.64 9.04 19.98
N LEU A 5 -3.92 10.11 20.75
CA LEU A 5 -4.30 11.41 20.18
C LEU A 5 -3.30 11.91 19.13
N GLN A 6 -2.01 11.64 19.36
CA GLN A 6 -0.93 11.98 18.43
C GLN A 6 -1.06 11.25 17.08
N LYS A 7 -1.38 9.94 17.10
CA LYS A 7 -1.61 9.17 15.87
C LYS A 7 -2.86 9.65 15.13
N ALA A 8 -3.95 9.88 15.85
CA ALA A 8 -5.19 10.39 15.27
C ALA A 8 -4.99 11.76 14.60
N SER A 9 -4.28 12.68 15.27
CA SER A 9 -3.97 14.01 14.74
C SER A 9 -3.11 13.93 13.48
N ARG A 10 -2.09 13.06 13.47
CA ARG A 10 -1.22 12.86 12.29
C ARG A 10 -1.99 12.31 11.10
N ILE A 11 -2.89 11.36 11.32
CA ILE A 11 -3.77 10.82 10.28
C ILE A 11 -4.66 11.92 9.71
N ALA A 12 -5.31 12.72 10.56
CA ALA A 12 -6.17 13.82 10.12
C ALA A 12 -5.39 14.87 9.31
N ILE A 13 -4.19 15.25 9.76
CA ILE A 13 -3.33 16.19 9.02
C ILE A 13 -2.98 15.63 7.65
N ASN A 14 -2.54 14.37 7.56
CA ASN A 14 -2.14 13.78 6.27
C ASN A 14 -3.32 13.60 5.31
N ALA A 15 -4.52 13.31 5.81
CA ALA A 15 -5.71 13.16 4.99
C ALA A 15 -6.31 14.50 4.51
N LEU A 16 -6.19 15.56 5.33
CA LEU A 16 -6.84 16.85 5.07
C LEU A 16 -5.92 17.91 4.46
N THR A 17 -4.61 17.68 4.45
CA THR A 17 -3.66 18.61 3.81
C THR A 17 -3.70 18.43 2.30
N PRO A 18 -4.03 19.49 1.53
CA PRO A 18 -3.98 19.43 0.08
C PRO A 18 -2.59 19.04 -0.43
N ASN A 19 -2.53 18.33 -1.56
CA ASN A 19 -1.29 17.87 -2.19
C ASN A 19 -0.45 16.90 -1.33
N ARG A 20 -1.06 16.20 -0.36
CA ARG A 20 -0.44 15.03 0.28
C ARG A 20 -1.12 13.74 -0.17
N PRO A 21 -0.36 12.73 -0.65
CA PRO A 21 -0.93 11.43 -0.95
C PRO A 21 -1.37 10.77 0.36
N HIS A 22 -2.67 10.54 0.50
CA HIS A 22 -3.25 9.84 1.65
C HIS A 22 -3.56 8.38 1.33
N HIS A 23 -3.70 8.05 0.05
CA HIS A 23 -4.06 6.75 -0.47
C HIS A 23 -2.93 6.23 -1.38
N ALA A 24 -2.60 4.95 -1.25
CA ALA A 24 -1.77 4.23 -2.20
C ALA A 24 -2.41 2.90 -2.57
N GLN A 25 -2.35 2.54 -3.84
CA GLN A 25 -2.64 1.19 -4.31
C GLN A 25 -1.31 0.48 -4.56
N TRP A 26 -1.04 -0.61 -3.86
CA TRP A 26 0.22 -1.35 -3.98
C TRP A 26 -0.04 -2.81 -4.35
N MET A 27 0.31 -3.15 -5.59
CA MET A 27 0.31 -4.53 -6.07
C MET A 27 1.45 -5.32 -5.42
N ILE A 28 1.22 -5.88 -4.23
CA ILE A 28 2.23 -6.63 -3.46
C ILE A 28 2.63 -7.96 -4.12
N THR A 29 1.74 -8.53 -4.94
CA THR A 29 2.03 -9.74 -5.72
C THR A 29 1.23 -9.80 -7.01
N ARG A 30 1.80 -10.40 -8.05
CA ARG A 30 1.10 -10.71 -9.29
C ARG A 30 0.63 -12.16 -9.36
N LYS A 31 0.82 -12.97 -8.32
CA LYS A 31 0.32 -14.34 -8.29
C LYS A 31 -1.21 -14.35 -8.29
N CYS A 32 -1.79 -14.83 -9.37
CA CYS A 32 -3.24 -14.85 -9.55
C CYS A 32 -3.68 -16.15 -10.24
N ASN A 33 -4.69 -16.81 -9.67
CA ASN A 33 -5.24 -18.06 -10.20
C ASN A 33 -6.43 -17.82 -11.15
N TYR A 34 -6.90 -16.57 -11.27
CA TYR A 34 -8.03 -16.23 -12.15
C TYR A 34 -7.55 -16.01 -13.57
N ARG A 35 -8.29 -16.56 -14.54
CA ARG A 35 -8.01 -16.41 -15.98
C ARG A 35 -8.95 -15.40 -16.64
N CYS A 36 -9.02 -14.21 -16.06
CA CYS A 36 -9.91 -13.16 -16.53
C CYS A 36 -9.61 -12.78 -17.99
N ARG A 37 -10.66 -12.48 -18.76
CA ARG A 37 -10.52 -11.99 -20.14
C ARG A 37 -10.01 -10.55 -20.20
N GLY A 38 -10.32 -9.75 -19.19
CA GLY A 38 -10.01 -8.32 -19.12
C GLY A 38 -8.76 -7.94 -18.31
N CYS A 39 -8.03 -8.90 -17.75
CA CYS A 39 -6.75 -8.64 -17.10
C CYS A 39 -5.70 -9.67 -17.54
N ASN A 40 -4.42 -9.28 -17.49
CA ASN A 40 -3.30 -10.16 -17.86
C ASN A 40 -2.44 -10.58 -16.66
N VAL A 41 -2.86 -10.33 -15.42
CA VAL A 41 -2.06 -10.60 -14.22
C VAL A 41 -1.55 -12.05 -14.21
N TRP A 42 -2.40 -13.03 -14.45
CA TRP A 42 -2.01 -14.46 -14.51
C TRP A 42 -1.02 -14.82 -15.63
N LYS A 43 -0.93 -14.00 -16.69
CA LYS A 43 0.00 -14.18 -17.82
C LYS A 43 1.32 -13.44 -17.59
N GLU A 44 1.24 -12.26 -16.97
CA GLU A 44 2.36 -11.35 -16.73
C GLU A 44 2.88 -11.53 -15.30
N GLN A 45 3.38 -12.73 -15.01
CA GLN A 45 3.98 -13.06 -13.72
C GLN A 45 5.33 -12.38 -13.55
N ASP A 46 5.59 -11.86 -12.36
CA ASP A 46 6.92 -11.37 -11.98
C ASP A 46 7.73 -12.52 -11.37
N LYS A 47 8.98 -12.67 -11.80
CA LYS A 47 9.92 -13.64 -11.23
C LYS A 47 10.62 -13.10 -9.98
N ASN A 48 10.61 -11.78 -9.81
CA ASN A 48 11.28 -11.04 -8.74
C ASN A 48 10.25 -10.47 -7.77
N GLU A 49 9.34 -11.31 -7.29
CA GLU A 49 8.35 -10.95 -6.28
C GLU A 49 9.03 -10.54 -4.97
N LEU A 50 8.44 -9.56 -4.29
CA LEU A 50 8.95 -9.07 -3.02
C LEU A 50 8.92 -10.18 -1.96
N THR A 51 10.00 -10.27 -1.20
CA THR A 51 10.03 -11.04 0.03
C THR A 51 9.21 -10.35 1.13
N THR A 52 8.83 -11.10 2.15
CA THR A 52 8.13 -10.56 3.33
C THR A 52 8.88 -9.39 3.97
N GLU A 53 10.22 -9.44 4.02
CA GLU A 53 11.02 -8.38 4.61
C GLU A 53 11.05 -7.12 3.73
N GLU A 54 11.05 -7.26 2.41
CA GLU A 54 10.92 -6.13 1.50
C GLU A 54 9.54 -5.50 1.57
N ILE A 55 8.48 -6.31 1.74
CA ILE A 55 7.13 -5.79 1.98
C ILE A 55 7.08 -4.95 3.26
N LYS A 56 7.65 -5.45 4.37
CA LYS A 56 7.72 -4.68 5.62
C LYS A 56 8.47 -3.36 5.46
N ARG A 57 9.62 -3.38 4.76
CA ARG A 57 10.37 -2.15 4.45
C ARG A 57 9.53 -1.16 3.63
N GLY A 58 8.79 -1.64 2.63
CA GLY A 58 7.89 -0.79 1.86
C GLY A 58 6.76 -0.19 2.71
N LEU A 59 6.21 -0.93 3.68
CA LEU A 59 5.22 -0.39 4.62
C LEU A 59 5.79 0.74 5.48
N ASP A 60 7.04 0.62 5.93
CA ASP A 60 7.71 1.70 6.68
C ASP A 60 7.90 2.95 5.80
N ILE A 61 8.31 2.78 4.55
CA ILE A 61 8.45 3.88 3.58
C ILE A 61 7.09 4.58 3.34
N LEU A 62 6.03 3.82 3.05
CA LEU A 62 4.70 4.38 2.80
C LEU A 62 4.18 5.17 4.00
N LYS A 63 4.44 4.66 5.21
CA LYS A 63 4.09 5.33 6.47
C LYS A 63 4.87 6.63 6.68
N GLU A 64 6.16 6.67 6.33
CA GLU A 64 6.98 7.90 6.37
C GLU A 64 6.50 8.93 5.34
N MET A 65 6.06 8.48 4.17
CA MET A 65 5.44 9.32 3.14
C MET A 65 4.07 9.87 3.55
N GLY A 66 3.49 9.38 4.64
CA GLY A 66 2.22 9.85 5.17
C GLY A 66 0.99 9.17 4.57
N ILE A 67 1.16 8.06 3.85
CA ILE A 67 0.06 7.23 3.39
C ILE A 67 -0.74 6.73 4.61
N VAL A 68 -2.04 6.90 4.54
CA VAL A 68 -2.99 6.53 5.60
C VAL A 68 -3.81 5.31 5.19
N GLU A 69 -4.15 5.23 3.91
CA GLU A 69 -4.90 4.13 3.31
C GLU A 69 -4.02 3.41 2.29
N LEU A 70 -3.91 2.10 2.41
CA LEU A 70 -3.17 1.23 1.50
C LEU A 70 -4.11 0.12 1.01
N VAL A 71 -4.21 -0.05 -0.30
CA VAL A 71 -5.05 -1.05 -0.98
C VAL A 71 -4.22 -1.99 -1.84
#